data_AF-H8GX48-F1
#
_entry.id   AF-H8GX48-F1
#
_cell.length_a   1.000
_cell.length_b   1.000
_cell.length_c   1.000
_cell.angle_alpha   90.00
_cell.angle_beta   90.00
_cell.angle_gamma   90.00
#
_symmetry.space_group_name_H-M   'P 1'
#
loop_
_entity.id
_entity.type
_entity.pdbx_description
1 polymer ?
#
loop_
_entity_poly.entity_id
_entity_poly.type
_entity_poly.pdbx_seq_one_letter_code
_entity_poly.pdbx_strand_id
1 'polypeptide(L)'
;MLVDLGAGLATTGGFAVYRFVPYAQAVRQGLPSPVVPWAADWPPYLQGTISHYAPLPEATSESPAIARDLKFQERDGQQLPARQAVYRGWPLYLFDLDVPGGPARGRVPGLFEVVTPDVPPLADGDDLPTWPGVYGGP
;
A
#
# COMPACT_ATOMS: atom_id res chain seq x y z
N MET A 1 28.73 -9.70 -3.16
CA MET A 1 27.79 -9.18 -4.17
C MET A 1 26.71 -8.44 -3.40
N LEU A 2 26.88 -7.13 -3.18
CA LEU A 2 25.83 -6.28 -2.64
C LEU A 2 24.81 -6.09 -3.77
N VAL A 3 23.59 -6.58 -3.59
CA VAL A 3 22.48 -6.23 -4.46
C VAL A 3 22.11 -4.82 -4.07
N ASP A 4 22.35 -3.88 -4.98
CA ASP A 4 21.84 -2.52 -4.89
C ASP A 4 20.31 -2.63 -4.79
N LEU A 5 19.79 -2.52 -3.57
CA LEU A 5 18.39 -2.19 -3.35
C LEU A 5 18.25 -0.77 -3.88
N GLY A 6 18.06 -0.66 -5.21
CA GLY A 6 18.19 0.58 -5.96
C GLY A 6 17.77 1.79 -5.16
N ALA A 7 18.63 2.80 -5.10
CA ALA A 7 18.53 4.03 -4.30
C ALA A 7 17.24 4.87 -4.50
N GLY A 8 16.19 4.31 -5.10
CA GLY A 8 14.86 4.88 -5.27
C GLY A 8 13.72 3.89 -5.03
N LEU A 9 13.88 2.84 -4.21
CA LEU A 9 12.76 1.99 -3.78
C LEU A 9 12.29 2.37 -2.37
N ALA A 10 10.97 2.39 -2.18
CA ALA A 10 10.38 2.47 -0.85
C ALA A 10 10.60 1.15 -0.11
N THR A 11 11.18 1.23 1.08
CA THR A 11 11.42 0.08 1.93
C THR A 11 11.00 0.35 3.37
N THR A 12 10.63 -0.73 4.05
CA THR A 12 10.19 -0.70 5.44
C THR A 12 10.84 -1.86 6.17
N GLY A 13 11.66 -1.58 7.19
CA GLY A 13 12.42 -2.65 7.88
C GLY A 13 13.27 -3.52 6.96
N GLY A 14 13.67 -3.00 5.79
CA GLY A 14 14.42 -3.73 4.76
C GLY A 14 13.56 -4.53 3.77
N PHE A 15 12.23 -4.55 3.90
CA PHE A 15 11.31 -5.16 2.94
C PHE A 15 10.93 -4.18 1.82
N ALA A 16 10.68 -4.68 0.62
CA ALA A 16 10.09 -3.89 -0.45
C ALA A 16 8.62 -3.56 -0.14
N VAL A 17 8.21 -2.35 -0.50
CA VAL A 17 6.81 -1.90 -0.37
C VAL A 17 6.11 -1.95 -1.73
N TYR A 18 4.86 -2.38 -1.73
CA TYR A 18 4.05 -2.55 -2.94
C TYR A 18 2.79 -1.69 -2.92
N ARG A 19 2.29 -1.38 -4.11
CA ARG A 19 0.98 -0.75 -4.36
C ARG A 19 0.10 -1.65 -5.22
N PHE A 20 -1.21 -1.60 -5.00
CA PHE A 20 -2.20 -2.27 -5.85
C PHE A 20 -2.59 -1.38 -7.04
N VAL A 21 -2.12 -1.69 -8.24
CA VAL A 21 -2.22 -0.82 -9.43
C VAL A 21 -3.67 -0.55 -9.87
N PRO A 22 -4.59 -1.52 -9.90
CA PRO A 22 -5.99 -1.27 -10.29
C PRO A 22 -6.72 -0.27 -9.39
N TYR A 23 -6.19 0.00 -8.19
CA TYR A 23 -6.73 1.01 -7.28
C TYR A 23 -6.87 2.40 -7.92
N ALA A 24 -5.91 2.78 -8.78
CA ALA A 24 -5.95 4.08 -9.45
C ALA A 24 -7.18 4.25 -10.34
N GLN A 25 -7.66 3.18 -10.98
CA GLN A 25 -8.85 3.26 -11.81
C GLN A 25 -10.10 3.46 -10.97
N ALA A 26 -10.18 2.79 -9.81
CA ALA A 26 -11.30 2.95 -8.90
C ALA A 26 -11.40 4.40 -8.38
N VAL A 27 -10.28 5.00 -8.00
CA VAL A 27 -10.23 6.42 -7.59
C VAL A 27 -10.64 7.35 -8.75
N ARG A 28 -10.11 7.15 -9.97
CA ARG A 28 -10.47 7.98 -11.14
C ARG A 28 -11.93 7.89 -11.56
N GLN A 29 -12.59 6.77 -11.26
CA GLN A 29 -14.02 6.58 -11.49
C GLN A 29 -14.89 7.31 -10.43
N GLY A 30 -14.27 8.02 -9.49
CA GLY A 30 -14.97 8.74 -8.43
C GLY A 30 -15.56 7.81 -7.38
N LEU A 31 -15.10 6.56 -7.29
CA LEU A 31 -15.48 5.70 -6.17
C LEU A 31 -14.86 6.30 -4.90
N PRO A 32 -15.67 6.63 -3.88
CA PRO A 32 -15.16 7.24 -2.66
C PRO A 32 -14.24 6.24 -1.97
N SER A 33 -12.96 6.62 -1.83
CA SER A 33 -11.91 5.92 -1.09
C SER A 33 -12.11 4.40 -1.00
N PRO A 34 -12.02 3.66 -2.11
CA PRO A 34 -12.26 2.23 -2.09
C PRO A 34 -11.28 1.61 -1.09
N VAL A 35 -11.72 0.62 -0.32
CA VAL A 35 -10.79 -0.25 0.42
C VAL A 35 -10.49 -1.41 -0.52
N VAL A 36 -9.22 -1.71 -0.76
CA VAL A 36 -8.87 -2.94 -1.48
C VAL A 36 -9.41 -4.12 -0.66
N PRO A 37 -10.30 -4.96 -1.23
CA PRO A 37 -10.96 -6.03 -0.49
C PRO A 37 -9.96 -7.00 0.13
N TRP A 38 -10.35 -7.61 1.24
CA TRP A 38 -9.56 -8.67 1.85
C TRP A 38 -9.54 -9.89 0.95
N ALA A 39 -8.49 -10.72 1.03
CA ALA A 39 -8.33 -11.87 0.14
C ALA A 39 -9.57 -12.78 0.07
N ALA A 40 -10.31 -12.94 1.17
CA ALA A 40 -11.54 -13.72 1.23
C ALA A 40 -12.67 -13.21 0.30
N ASP A 41 -12.67 -11.93 -0.03
CA ASP A 41 -13.68 -11.27 -0.86
C ASP A 41 -13.35 -11.33 -2.35
N TRP A 42 -12.18 -11.86 -2.72
CA TRP A 42 -11.77 -12.01 -4.11
C TRP A 42 -12.26 -13.33 -4.70
N PRO A 43 -12.39 -13.44 -6.05
CA PRO A 43 -12.67 -14.70 -6.71
C PRO A 43 -11.71 -15.82 -6.25
N PRO A 44 -12.18 -17.07 -6.04
CA PRO A 44 -11.37 -18.15 -5.47
C PRO A 44 -10.01 -18.37 -6.13
N TYR A 45 -9.94 -18.19 -7.45
CA TYR A 45 -8.70 -18.37 -8.22
C TYR A 45 -7.65 -17.26 -7.98
N LEU A 46 -7.99 -16.16 -7.32
CA LEU A 46 -7.06 -15.08 -6.94
C LEU A 46 -6.71 -15.10 -5.46
N GLN A 47 -7.50 -15.73 -4.60
CA GLN A 47 -7.33 -15.65 -3.14
C GLN A 47 -5.92 -16.04 -2.69
N GLY A 48 -5.36 -17.11 -3.26
CA GLY A 48 -3.99 -17.53 -2.95
C GLY A 48 -2.95 -16.46 -3.26
N THR A 49 -3.09 -15.75 -4.39
CA THR A 49 -2.19 -14.64 -4.72
C THR A 49 -2.40 -13.45 -3.79
N ILE A 50 -3.65 -13.04 -3.56
CA ILE A 50 -3.96 -11.85 -2.75
C ILE A 50 -3.59 -12.05 -1.27
N SER A 51 -3.68 -13.28 -0.75
CA SER A 51 -3.37 -13.61 0.65
C SER A 51 -1.93 -13.30 1.07
N HIS A 52 -1.01 -13.21 0.11
CA HIS A 52 0.40 -12.89 0.36
C HIS A 52 0.67 -11.38 0.51
N TYR A 53 -0.31 -10.51 0.24
CA TYR A 53 -0.16 -9.06 0.35
C TYR A 53 -0.79 -8.53 1.64
N ALA A 54 0.05 -8.32 2.65
CA ALA A 54 -0.38 -7.77 3.92
C ALA A 54 -0.43 -6.23 3.84
N PRO A 55 -1.53 -5.58 4.26
CA PRO A 55 -1.58 -4.13 4.39
C PRO A 55 -0.48 -3.64 5.34
N LEU A 56 0.27 -2.61 4.94
CA LEU A 56 1.33 -2.04 5.76
C LEU A 56 0.71 -1.26 6.93
N PRO A 57 0.96 -1.64 8.20
CA PRO A 57 0.36 -1.00 9.37
C PRO A 57 0.98 0.38 9.67
N GLU A 58 0.33 1.16 10.53
CA GLU A 58 0.85 2.47 11.00
C GLU A 58 2.17 2.41 11.79
N ALA A 59 2.54 1.25 12.33
CA ALA A 59 3.62 1.10 13.30
C ALA A 59 5.03 0.93 12.69
N THR A 60 5.22 1.10 11.38
CA THR A 60 6.47 0.75 10.74
C THR A 60 7.49 1.89 10.65
N SER A 61 8.76 1.56 10.95
CA SER A 61 9.92 2.41 10.62
C SER A 61 10.12 2.42 9.11
N GLU A 62 9.53 3.42 8.47
CA GLU A 62 9.65 3.64 7.03
C GLU A 62 11.03 4.20 6.65
N SER A 63 11.49 3.87 5.44
CA SER A 63 12.62 4.54 4.83
C SER A 63 12.39 6.06 4.76
N PRO A 64 13.40 6.91 5.00
CA PRO A 64 13.31 8.36 4.84
C PRO A 64 12.79 8.80 3.46
N ALA A 65 12.90 7.93 2.45
CA ALA A 65 12.50 8.20 1.08
C ALA A 65 11.00 8.44 0.88
N ILE A 66 10.13 7.88 1.74
CA ILE A 66 8.67 8.06 1.66
C ILE A 66 8.04 8.65 2.93
N ALA A 67 8.80 8.73 4.03
CA ALA A 67 8.29 9.14 5.34
C ALA A 67 7.59 10.51 5.35
N ARG A 68 7.97 11.45 4.47
CA ARG A 68 7.41 12.81 4.43
C ARG A 68 5.96 12.89 3.94
N ASP A 69 5.59 12.06 2.96
CA ASP A 69 4.25 12.09 2.35
C ASP A 69 3.38 10.90 2.78
N LEU A 70 3.81 10.20 3.85
CA LEU A 70 3.07 9.09 4.42
C LEU A 70 1.82 9.61 5.15
N LYS A 71 0.68 9.00 4.85
CA LYS A 71 -0.60 9.18 5.53
C LYS A 71 -1.12 7.82 5.97
N PHE A 72 -2.28 7.81 6.64
CA PHE A 72 -2.92 6.56 7.07
C PHE A 72 -4.41 6.60 6.76
N GLN A 73 -4.92 5.44 6.36
CA GLN A 73 -6.33 5.19 6.10
C GLN A 73 -6.90 4.15 7.07
N GLU A 74 -8.15 4.31 7.49
CA GLU A 74 -8.86 3.24 8.19
C GLU A 74 -9.12 2.06 7.24
N ARG A 75 -9.00 0.84 7.76
CA ARG A 75 -9.49 -0.37 7.10
C ARG A 75 -10.75 -0.83 7.85
N ASP A 76 -11.82 -1.05 7.09
CA ASP A 76 -13.07 -1.57 7.62
C ASP A 76 -12.99 -3.09 7.84
N GLY A 77 -13.80 -3.58 8.77
CA GLY A 77 -13.83 -4.96 9.26
C GLY A 77 -12.88 -5.17 10.43
N GLN A 78 -13.26 -6.02 11.39
CA GLN A 78 -12.51 -6.35 12.62
C GLN A 78 -11.12 -7.00 12.37
N GLN A 79 -10.59 -6.92 11.16
CA GLN A 79 -9.30 -7.46 10.75
C GLN A 79 -8.19 -6.42 10.96
N LEU A 80 -7.00 -6.90 11.34
CA LEU A 80 -5.82 -6.05 11.49
C LEU A 80 -5.06 -5.91 10.16
N PRO A 81 -4.39 -4.77 9.92
CA PRO A 81 -4.36 -3.58 10.78
C PRO A 81 -5.61 -2.72 10.61
N ALA A 82 -6.06 -2.08 11.70
CA ALA A 82 -7.16 -1.13 11.68
C ALA A 82 -6.82 0.12 10.83
N ARG A 83 -5.53 0.49 10.76
CA ARG A 83 -5.02 1.59 9.94
C ARG A 83 -3.91 1.12 9.03
N GLN A 84 -4.01 1.48 7.75
CA GLN A 84 -3.05 1.14 6.71
C GLN A 84 -2.30 2.39 6.25
N ALA A 85 -1.00 2.25 6.04
CA ALA A 85 -0.15 3.29 5.47
C ALA A 85 -0.50 3.58 4.01
N VAL A 86 -0.46 4.86 3.66
CA VAL A 86 -0.76 5.40 2.35
C VAL A 86 0.35 6.34 1.91
N TYR A 87 0.87 6.19 0.71
CA TYR A 87 1.86 7.12 0.13
C TYR A 87 1.31 7.73 -1.15
N ARG A 88 1.17 9.07 -1.18
CA ARG A 88 0.61 9.80 -2.33
C ARG A 88 -0.74 9.24 -2.82
N GLY A 89 -1.58 8.82 -1.88
CA GLY A 89 -2.88 8.21 -2.12
C GLY A 89 -2.87 6.68 -2.30
N TRP A 90 -1.71 6.07 -2.55
CA TRP A 90 -1.62 4.63 -2.74
C TRP A 90 -1.63 3.85 -1.43
N PRO A 91 -2.57 2.91 -1.22
CA PRO A 91 -2.49 1.98 -0.09
C PRO A 91 -1.27 1.08 -0.25
N LEU A 92 -0.52 0.92 0.85
CA LEU A 92 0.78 0.24 0.86
C LEU A 92 0.67 -1.19 1.38
N TYR A 93 1.48 -2.09 0.82
CA TYR A 93 1.49 -3.51 1.13
C TYR A 93 2.91 -4.03 1.32
N LEU A 94 3.04 -5.04 2.16
CA LEU A 94 4.19 -5.93 2.23
C LEU A 94 3.83 -7.26 1.56
N PHE A 95 4.83 -7.92 0.98
CA PHE A 95 4.70 -9.27 0.47
C PHE A 95 5.33 -10.25 1.46
N ASP A 96 4.57 -11.22 1.95
CA ASP A 96 4.99 -12.12 3.04
C ASP A 96 6.12 -13.09 2.67
N LEU A 97 6.36 -13.35 1.39
CA LEU A 97 7.47 -14.19 0.89
C LEU A 97 8.74 -13.41 0.55
N ASP A 98 8.74 -12.08 0.76
CA ASP A 98 9.96 -11.28 0.69
C ASP A 98 10.84 -11.51 1.92
N VAL A 99 12.12 -11.21 1.77
CA VAL A 99 13.10 -11.23 2.88
C VAL A 99 13.77 -9.86 2.97
N PRO A 100 14.14 -9.40 4.19
CA PRO A 100 14.83 -8.12 4.35
C PRO A 100 16.10 -8.05 3.52
N GLY A 101 16.29 -6.97 2.76
CA GLY A 101 17.44 -6.79 1.87
C GLY A 101 17.43 -7.69 0.62
N GLY A 102 16.39 -8.49 0.43
CA GLY A 102 16.23 -9.39 -0.71
C GLY A 102 15.58 -8.73 -1.91
N PRO A 103 15.44 -9.47 -3.02
CA PRO A 103 14.71 -9.01 -4.19
C PRO A 103 13.22 -8.85 -3.88
N ALA A 104 12.56 -7.90 -4.54
CA ALA A 104 11.12 -7.69 -4.48
C ALA A 104 10.36 -8.78 -5.27
N ARG A 105 9.96 -9.88 -4.62
CA ARG A 105 9.32 -11.04 -5.26
C ARG A 105 7.82 -10.87 -5.44
N GLY A 106 7.20 -9.94 -4.71
CA GLY A 106 5.77 -9.62 -4.78
C GLY A 106 5.38 -8.76 -5.99
N ARG A 107 6.27 -8.57 -6.97
CA ARG A 107 5.93 -7.80 -8.17
C ARG A 107 5.10 -8.66 -9.12
N VAL A 108 3.84 -8.28 -9.32
CA VAL A 108 2.94 -8.83 -10.34
C VAL A 108 2.58 -7.69 -11.31
N PRO A 109 3.18 -7.63 -12.51
CA PRO A 109 2.95 -6.53 -13.45
C PRO A 109 1.47 -6.25 -13.69
N GLY A 110 1.07 -4.98 -13.55
CA GLY A 110 -0.33 -4.55 -13.69
C GLY A 110 -1.25 -4.85 -12.51
N LEU A 111 -0.79 -5.56 -11.48
CA LEU A 111 -1.56 -5.87 -10.27
C LEU A 111 -0.90 -5.31 -9.01
N PHE A 112 0.32 -5.75 -8.70
CA PHE A 112 1.14 -5.27 -7.60
C PHE A 112 2.50 -4.82 -8.08
N GLU A 113 2.85 -3.57 -7.85
CA GLU A 113 4.11 -2.99 -8.25
C GLU A 113 4.86 -2.42 -7.06
N VAL A 114 6.19 -2.46 -7.14
CA VAL A 114 7.05 -1.85 -6.11
C VAL A 114 6.83 -0.35 -6.10
N VAL A 115 6.73 0.23 -4.90
CA VAL A 115 6.59 1.67 -4.70
C VAL A 115 7.96 2.33 -4.81
N THR A 116 8.00 3.41 -5.59
CA THR A 116 9.14 4.30 -5.72
C THR A 116 8.78 5.68 -5.15
N PRO A 117 9.74 6.47 -4.64
CA PRO A 117 9.48 7.81 -4.12
C PRO A 117 8.86 8.76 -5.17
N ASP A 118 9.13 8.54 -6.46
CA ASP A 118 8.62 9.34 -7.57
C ASP A 118 7.27 8.86 -8.13
N VAL A 119 6.60 7.89 -7.47
CA VAL A 119 5.25 7.46 -7.87
C VAL A 119 4.32 8.68 -8.04
N PRO A 120 3.58 8.76 -9.17
CA PRO A 120 2.57 9.78 -9.35
C PRO A 120 1.48 9.67 -8.28
N PRO A 121 1.03 10.80 -7.70
CA PRO A 121 -0.10 10.78 -6.79
C PRO A 121 -1.38 10.29 -7.49
N LEU A 122 -2.27 9.63 -6.75
CA LEU A 122 -3.52 9.10 -7.31
C LEU A 122 -4.53 10.18 -7.70
N ALA A 123 -4.49 11.29 -6.98
CA ALA A 123 -5.29 12.48 -7.22
C ALA A 123 -4.43 13.70 -6.87
N ASP A 124 -4.76 14.85 -7.45
CA ASP A 124 -4.12 16.11 -7.09
C ASP A 124 -4.40 16.44 -5.61
N GLY A 125 -3.52 17.22 -4.97
CA GLY A 125 -3.39 17.28 -3.50
C GLY A 125 -4.66 17.58 -2.70
N ASP A 126 -5.68 18.19 -3.31
CA ASP A 126 -6.98 18.52 -2.71
C ASP A 126 -8.11 17.51 -3.05
N ASP A 127 -7.89 16.64 -4.04
CA ASP A 127 -8.84 15.61 -4.52
C ASP A 127 -8.55 14.20 -3.97
N LEU A 128 -7.48 14.05 -3.19
CA LEU A 128 -7.34 12.84 -2.38
C LEU A 128 -8.57 12.77 -1.48
N PRO A 129 -9.28 11.63 -1.43
CA PRO A 129 -10.43 11.51 -0.55
C PRO A 129 -9.98 11.96 0.83
N THR A 130 -10.67 12.97 1.36
CA THR A 130 -10.47 13.35 2.75
C THR A 130 -10.84 12.11 3.53
N TRP A 131 -9.83 11.36 3.96
CA TRP A 131 -9.96 10.31 4.95
C TRP A 131 -10.91 10.86 5.99
N PRO A 132 -12.03 10.19 6.33
CA PRO A 132 -13.01 10.74 7.24
C PRO A 132 -12.26 11.20 8.49
N GLY A 133 -12.03 12.50 8.52
CA GLY A 133 -11.25 13.13 9.56
C GLY A 133 -12.19 13.07 10.71
N VAL A 134 -11.87 12.21 11.68
CA VAL A 134 -12.37 12.32 13.04
C VAL A 134 -13.89 12.49 13.06
N TYR A 135 -14.64 11.39 13.17
CA TYR A 135 -15.86 11.52 13.97
C TYR A 135 -15.38 11.89 15.38
N GLY A 136 -15.33 13.21 15.61
CA GLY A 136 -14.93 13.81 16.86
C GLY A 136 -15.97 13.50 17.92
N GLY A 137 -15.68 12.44 18.69
CA GLY A 137 -16.17 12.10 20.03
C GLY A 137 -17.65 12.34 20.36
N PRO A 138 -17.98 12.38 21.65
CA PRO A 138 -17.65 11.42 22.71
C PRO A 138 -18.48 10.11 22.64
#